data_AF-A0A9P7ELA5-F1
#
_entry.id   AF-A0A9P7ELA5-F1
#
_cell.length_a   1.000
_cell.length_b   1.000
_cell.length_c   1.000
_cell.angle_alpha   90.00
_cell.angle_beta   90.00
_cell.angle_gamma   90.00
#
_symmetry.space_group_name_H-M   'P 1'
#
loop_
_entity.id
_entity.type
_entity.pdbx_description
1 polymer ?
#
loop_
_entity_poly.entity_id
_entity_poly.type
_entity_poly.pdbx_seq_one_letter_code
_entity_poly.pdbx_strand_id
1 'polypeptide(L)'
;MFIYKTLNNTYKIGEFWLQIPTFEQRARCSTCEEPSESMEHILIHCNNLEQKKIWSLTRKIWPRKYGPWPEPSIGLILGCGALSLPQQPQNQDDENQNSTKKSKGISRLLRILLSESAYLIWTIRCKRAITGQTHTTGNITRRWINTIN
;
A
#
# COMPACT_ATOMS: atom_id res chain seq x y z
N MET A 1 3.73 12.56 -3.42
CA MET A 1 5.18 12.41 -3.69
C MET A 1 5.72 10.99 -3.48
N PHE A 2 5.09 10.16 -2.63
CA PHE A 2 5.53 8.78 -2.34
C PHE A 2 5.72 7.88 -3.58
N ILE A 3 4.67 7.69 -4.39
CA ILE A 3 4.70 6.80 -5.57
C ILE A 3 5.83 7.18 -6.54
N TYR A 4 5.96 8.47 -6.86
CA TYR A 4 7.04 8.97 -7.72
C TYR A 4 8.43 8.63 -7.16
N LYS A 5 8.66 8.84 -5.86
CA LYS A 5 9.94 8.54 -5.23
C LYS A 5 10.26 7.05 -5.23
N THR A 6 9.25 6.20 -5.09
CA THR A 6 9.38 4.74 -5.19
C THR A 6 9.73 4.32 -6.61
N LEU A 7 9.03 4.86 -7.62
CA LEU A 7 9.31 4.55 -9.04
C LEU A 7 10.73 4.89 -9.44
N ASN A 8 11.27 6.00 -8.92
CA ASN A 8 12.62 6.46 -9.24
C ASN A 8 13.69 5.91 -8.27
N ASN A 9 13.34 4.94 -7.42
CA ASN A 9 14.22 4.34 -6.41
C ASN A 9 15.02 5.37 -5.57
N THR A 10 14.38 6.49 -5.20
CA THR A 10 15.05 7.61 -4.50
C THR A 10 15.09 7.45 -2.98
N TYR A 11 14.57 6.33 -2.47
CA TYR A 11 14.55 6.05 -1.04
C TYR A 11 15.84 5.36 -0.61
N LYS A 12 16.40 5.82 0.50
CA LYS A 12 17.60 5.23 1.13
C LYS A 12 17.21 4.00 1.94
N ILE A 13 17.06 2.85 1.27
CA ILE A 13 16.68 1.55 1.86
C ILE A 13 17.54 0.42 1.26
N GLY A 14 17.60 -0.72 1.96
CA GLY A 14 18.26 -1.92 1.46
C GLY A 14 19.69 -1.68 0.99
N GLU A 15 19.95 -2.00 -0.28
CA GLU A 15 21.27 -1.94 -0.94
C GLU A 15 21.99 -0.60 -0.79
N PHE A 16 21.26 0.51 -0.70
CA PHE A 16 21.87 1.83 -0.47
C PHE A 16 22.77 1.84 0.78
N TRP A 17 22.37 1.14 1.84
CA TRP A 17 23.12 1.10 3.10
C TRP A 17 24.28 0.10 3.08
N LEU A 18 24.26 -0.90 2.18
CA LEU A 18 25.36 -1.87 2.04
C LEU A 18 26.65 -1.20 1.52
N GLN A 19 26.51 -0.08 0.80
CA GLN A 19 27.64 0.67 0.25
C GLN A 19 28.31 1.59 1.29
N ILE A 20 27.71 1.74 2.49
CA ILE A 20 28.20 2.64 3.54
C ILE A 20 28.78 1.78 4.68
N PRO A 21 30.13 1.77 4.85
CA PRO A 21 30.76 1.04 5.94
C PRO A 21 30.17 1.44 7.29
N THR A 22 30.05 0.49 8.22
CA THR A 22 29.46 0.65 9.58
C THR A 22 27.94 0.78 9.66
N PHE A 23 27.24 1.02 8.53
CA PHE A 23 25.78 1.19 8.51
C PHE A 23 25.02 0.06 7.80
N GLU A 24 25.69 -1.02 7.40
CA GLU A 24 25.13 -2.18 6.70
C GLU A 24 23.92 -2.81 7.41
N GLN A 25 23.87 -2.73 8.75
CA GLN A 25 22.73 -3.23 9.53
C GLN A 25 21.41 -2.54 9.17
N ARG A 26 21.46 -1.32 8.61
CA ARG A 26 20.28 -0.57 8.14
C ARG A 26 19.75 -1.07 6.78
N ALA A 27 20.52 -1.90 6.08
CA ALA A 27 20.05 -2.56 4.85
C ALA A 27 19.02 -3.67 5.16
N ARG A 28 19.07 -4.22 6.38
CA ARG A 28 18.24 -5.35 6.80
C ARG A 28 16.92 -4.90 7.38
N CYS A 29 15.88 -5.73 7.23
CA CYS A 29 14.62 -5.48 7.90
C CYS A 29 14.75 -5.76 9.40
N SER A 30 14.44 -4.77 10.25
CA SER A 30 14.50 -4.94 11.71
C SER A 30 13.42 -5.86 12.31
N THR A 31 12.47 -6.33 11.50
CA THR A 31 11.29 -7.07 11.98
C THR A 31 11.35 -8.54 11.65
N CYS A 32 11.81 -8.88 10.45
CA CYS A 32 11.91 -10.26 9.96
C CYS A 32 13.34 -10.64 9.57
N GLU A 33 14.33 -9.77 9.84
CA GLU A 33 15.76 -9.98 9.62
C GLU A 33 16.14 -10.33 8.17
N GLU A 34 15.26 -10.03 7.22
CA GLU A 34 15.53 -10.26 5.81
C GLU A 34 16.73 -9.41 5.36
N PRO A 35 17.71 -9.99 4.62
CA PRO A 35 19.00 -9.35 4.40
C PRO A 35 18.92 -8.08 3.54
N SER A 36 17.89 -7.95 2.71
CA SER A 36 17.66 -6.77 1.87
C SER A 36 16.23 -6.25 2.06
N GLU A 37 16.11 -5.09 2.70
CA GLU A 37 14.83 -4.40 2.88
C GLU A 37 14.49 -3.54 1.65
N SER A 38 13.81 -4.14 0.68
CA SER A 38 13.31 -3.44 -0.52
C SER A 38 11.95 -2.77 -0.29
N MET A 39 11.56 -1.86 -1.18
CA MET A 39 10.22 -1.24 -1.09
C MET A 39 9.10 -2.27 -1.24
N GLU A 40 9.27 -3.24 -2.14
CA GLU A 40 8.33 -4.33 -2.32
C GLU A 40 8.21 -5.17 -1.04
N HIS A 41 9.35 -5.48 -0.42
CA HIS A 41 9.37 -6.15 0.88
C HIS A 41 8.58 -5.34 1.92
N ILE A 42 8.89 -4.05 2.11
CA ILE A 42 8.24 -3.19 3.11
C ILE A 42 6.72 -3.14 2.93
N LEU A 43 6.25 -3.02 1.69
CA LEU A 43 4.84 -2.82 1.39
C LEU A 43 4.05 -4.13 1.38
N ILE A 44 4.63 -5.24 0.92
CA ILE A 44 3.88 -6.44 0.54
C ILE A 44 4.36 -7.68 1.30
N HIS A 45 5.65 -7.97 1.30
CA HIS A 45 6.17 -9.26 1.76
C HIS A 45 6.60 -9.28 3.24
N CYS A 46 6.79 -8.12 3.86
CA CYS A 46 7.28 -8.04 5.23
C CYS A 46 6.35 -8.75 6.22
N ASN A 47 6.93 -9.54 7.14
CA ASN A 47 6.18 -10.26 8.18
C ASN A 47 5.68 -9.35 9.32
N ASN A 48 5.62 -8.03 9.11
CA ASN A 48 5.19 -7.08 10.12
C ASN A 48 3.67 -7.15 10.34
N LEU A 49 3.26 -7.32 11.60
CA LEU A 49 1.84 -7.35 12.00
C LEU A 49 1.07 -6.09 11.57
N GLU A 50 1.74 -4.94 11.58
CA GLU A 50 1.12 -3.66 11.23
C GLU A 50 0.78 -3.58 9.75
N GLN A 51 1.68 -4.04 8.88
CA GLN A 51 1.47 -4.12 7.43
C GLN A 51 0.31 -5.07 7.12
N LYS A 52 0.32 -6.27 7.71
CA LYS A 52 -0.75 -7.26 7.53
C LYS A 52 -2.10 -6.73 7.98
N LYS A 53 -2.11 -6.01 9.10
CA LYS A 53 -3.33 -5.40 9.65
C LYS A 53 -3.89 -4.31 8.74
N ILE A 54 -3.04 -3.45 8.19
CA ILE A 54 -3.47 -2.40 7.25
C ILE A 54 -4.11 -3.05 6.03
N TRP A 55 -3.45 -4.01 5.37
CA TRP A 55 -4.05 -4.68 4.21
C TRP A 55 -5.32 -5.45 4.54
N SER A 56 -5.41 -6.06 5.73
CA SER A 56 -6.64 -6.69 6.20
C SER A 56 -7.79 -5.68 6.35
N LEU A 57 -7.53 -4.49 6.89
CA LEU A 57 -8.53 -3.42 7.00
C LEU A 57 -8.94 -2.90 5.62
N THR A 58 -7.98 -2.70 4.72
CA THR A 58 -8.22 -2.28 3.34
C THR A 58 -9.11 -3.28 2.60
N ARG A 59 -8.82 -4.58 2.72
CA ARG A 59 -9.64 -5.67 2.16
C ARG A 59 -11.06 -5.67 2.71
N LYS A 60 -11.25 -5.36 4.00
CA LYS A 60 -12.59 -5.29 4.62
C LYS A 60 -13.42 -4.11 4.12
N ILE A 61 -12.79 -3.01 3.74
CA ILE A 61 -13.47 -1.83 3.18
C ILE A 61 -13.89 -2.07 1.72
N TRP A 62 -13.18 -2.97 1.00
CA TRP A 62 -13.49 -3.26 -0.39
C TRP A 62 -14.91 -3.85 -0.57
N PRO A 63 -15.77 -3.23 -1.40
CA PRO A 63 -17.13 -3.73 -1.55
C PRO A 63 -17.15 -5.01 -2.40
N ARG A 64 -17.58 -6.13 -1.80
CA ARG A 64 -17.68 -7.45 -2.47
C ARG A 64 -18.49 -7.46 -3.76
N LYS A 65 -19.44 -6.51 -3.90
CA LYS A 65 -20.28 -6.34 -5.09
C LYS A 65 -19.50 -5.99 -6.37
N TYR A 66 -18.24 -5.55 -6.25
CA TYR A 66 -17.38 -5.21 -7.38
C TYR A 66 -16.30 -6.27 -7.64
N GLY A 67 -16.50 -7.48 -7.10
CA GLY A 67 -15.58 -8.60 -7.27
C GLY A 67 -14.61 -8.79 -6.11
N PRO A 68 -13.69 -9.76 -6.23
CA PRO A 68 -12.69 -10.04 -5.21
C PRO A 68 -11.76 -8.84 -5.01
N TRP A 69 -11.20 -8.73 -3.80
CA TRP A 69 -10.15 -7.76 -3.52
C TRP A 69 -8.92 -8.11 -4.38
N PRO A 70 -8.39 -7.16 -5.18
CA PRO A 70 -7.13 -7.39 -5.88
C PRO A 70 -5.99 -7.39 -4.86
N GLU A 71 -5.27 -8.51 -4.74
CA GLU A 71 -4.12 -8.55 -3.84
C GLU A 71 -3.06 -7.53 -4.27
N PRO A 72 -2.48 -6.79 -3.30
CA PRO A 72 -1.54 -5.72 -3.60
C PRO A 72 -0.25 -6.29 -4.18
N SER A 73 0.10 -5.85 -5.39
CA SER A 73 1.43 -6.02 -5.97
C SER A 73 2.13 -4.67 -6.09
N ILE A 74 3.46 -4.66 -6.21
CA ILE A 74 4.20 -3.40 -6.33
C ILE A 74 3.75 -2.64 -7.58
N GLY A 75 3.54 -3.34 -8.69
CA GLY A 75 3.00 -2.76 -9.91
C GLY A 75 1.59 -2.18 -9.74
N LEU A 76 0.72 -2.85 -8.98
CA LEU A 76 -0.63 -2.37 -8.72
C LEU A 76 -0.64 -1.08 -7.88
N ILE A 77 0.24 -1.02 -6.87
CA ILE A 77 0.39 0.16 -6.00
C ILE A 77 0.95 1.34 -6.79
N LEU A 78 2.01 1.11 -7.58
CA LEU A 78 2.65 2.18 -8.36
C LEU A 78 1.79 2.64 -9.54
N GLY A 79 1.05 1.72 -10.15
CA GLY A 79 0.10 1.98 -11.23
C GLY A 79 -1.27 2.45 -10.76
N CYS A 80 -1.51 2.63 -9.45
CA CYS A 80 -2.85 2.88 -8.92
C CYS A 80 -3.52 4.13 -9.51
N GLY A 81 -2.72 5.10 -9.97
CA GLY A 81 -3.20 6.32 -10.61
C GLY A 81 -3.86 6.12 -11.97
N ALA A 82 -3.47 5.06 -12.69
CA ALA A 82 -3.96 4.72 -14.03
C ALA A 82 -4.96 3.55 -14.04
N LEU A 83 -5.30 3.00 -12.86
CA LEU A 83 -6.23 1.88 -12.77
C LEU A 83 -7.62 2.28 -13.25
N SER A 84 -8.09 1.55 -14.25
CA SER A 84 -9.47 1.55 -14.71
C SER A 84 -9.98 0.13 -14.56
N LEU A 85 -10.98 -0.07 -13.69
CA LEU A 85 -11.58 -1.39 -13.53
C LEU A 85 -12.32 -1.76 -14.83
N PRO A 86 -12.12 -2.98 -15.37
CA PRO A 86 -12.87 -3.43 -16.53
C PRO A 86 -14.36 -3.35 -16.20
N GLN A 87 -15.13 -2.77 -17.12
CA GLN A 87 -16.58 -2.77 -16.98
C GLN A 87 -17.03 -4.23 -16.98
N GLN A 88 -17.65 -4.70 -15.90
CA GLN A 88 -18.38 -5.96 -15.99
C GLN A 88 -19.41 -5.79 -17.12
N PRO A 89 -19.54 -6.76 -18.04
CA PRO A 89 -20.63 -6.77 -19.00
C PRO A 89 -21.92 -6.99 -18.21
N GLN A 90 -22.52 -5.90 -17.72
CA GLN A 90 -23.94 -5.90 -17.42
C GLN A 90 -24.63 -5.84 -18.77
N ASN A 91 -25.56 -6.78 -18.97
CA ASN A 91 -26.38 -6.93 -20.16
C ASN A 91 -26.78 -5.54 -20.70
N GLN A 92 -26.53 -5.36 -21.99
CA GLN A 92 -27.07 -4.27 -22.78
C GLN A 92 -28.57 -4.26 -22.54
N ASP A 93 -29.04 -3.31 -21.74
CA ASP A 93 -30.32 -2.62 -21.80
C ASP A 93 -30.31 -1.67 -20.59
N ASP A 94 -30.51 -0.38 -20.85
CA ASP A 94 -30.65 0.74 -19.89
C ASP A 94 -29.40 1.63 -19.57
N GLU A 95 -29.45 2.81 -20.19
CA GLU A 95 -28.92 4.12 -19.74
C GLU A 95 -27.41 4.30 -19.46
N ASN A 96 -26.73 4.59 -20.57
CA ASN A 96 -25.28 4.67 -20.78
C ASN A 96 -24.53 5.86 -20.12
N GLN A 97 -25.05 6.48 -19.05
CA GLN A 97 -24.34 7.56 -18.32
C GLN A 97 -24.07 7.24 -16.84
N ASN A 98 -24.95 6.49 -16.17
CA ASN A 98 -24.80 6.19 -14.74
C ASN A 98 -23.83 5.03 -14.48
N SER A 99 -23.74 4.05 -15.38
CA SER A 99 -22.79 2.93 -15.31
C SER A 99 -21.33 3.41 -15.39
N THR A 100 -21.03 4.33 -16.32
CA THR A 100 -19.70 4.95 -16.49
C THR A 100 -19.29 5.83 -15.30
N LYS A 101 -20.25 6.48 -14.63
CA LYS A 101 -19.97 7.23 -13.38
C LYS A 101 -19.68 6.29 -12.20
N LYS A 102 -20.42 5.17 -12.08
CA LYS A 102 -20.21 4.16 -11.03
C LYS A 102 -18.84 3.47 -11.17
N SER A 103 -18.40 3.13 -12.37
CA SER A 103 -17.08 2.52 -12.63
C SER A 103 -15.91 3.46 -12.29
N LYS A 104 -16.08 4.76 -12.55
CA LYS A 104 -15.10 5.81 -12.15
C LYS A 104 -15.02 5.95 -10.62
N GLY A 105 -16.14 5.93 -9.92
CA GLY A 105 -16.19 6.03 -8.46
C GLY A 105 -15.47 4.86 -7.77
N ILE A 106 -15.66 3.64 -8.25
CA ILE A 106 -15.02 2.45 -7.66
C ILE A 106 -13.52 2.38 -7.98
N SER A 107 -13.11 2.77 -9.20
CA SER A 107 -11.69 2.88 -9.56
C SER A 107 -10.98 3.92 -8.70
N ARG A 108 -11.67 5.04 -8.38
CA ARG A 108 -11.18 6.04 -7.44
C ARG A 108 -11.06 5.50 -6.01
N LEU A 109 -12.05 4.73 -5.53
CA LEU A 109 -11.96 4.08 -4.22
C LEU A 109 -10.77 3.13 -4.15
N LEU A 110 -10.58 2.27 -5.16
CA LEU A 110 -9.44 1.36 -5.22
C LEU A 110 -8.11 2.11 -5.18
N ARG A 111 -8.01 3.20 -5.97
CA ARG A 111 -6.83 4.07 -5.99
C ARG A 111 -6.52 4.64 -4.60
N ILE A 112 -7.53 5.20 -3.92
CA ILE A 112 -7.38 5.75 -2.56
C ILE A 112 -6.92 4.66 -1.59
N LEU A 113 -7.62 3.53 -1.58
CA LEU A 113 -7.30 2.41 -0.70
C LEU A 113 -5.87 1.93 -0.89
N LEU A 114 -5.41 1.74 -2.13
CA LEU A 114 -4.04 1.31 -2.42
C LEU A 114 -3.01 2.37 -2.04
N SER A 115 -3.20 3.63 -2.47
CA SER A 115 -2.21 4.68 -2.25
C SER A 115 -2.06 5.05 -0.77
N GLU A 116 -3.18 5.19 -0.06
CA GLU A 116 -3.17 5.53 1.36
C GLU A 116 -2.63 4.36 2.20
N SER A 117 -3.00 3.11 1.88
CA SER A 117 -2.48 1.93 2.61
C SER A 117 -0.97 1.86 2.51
N ALA A 118 -0.45 1.96 1.28
CA ALA A 118 0.98 1.88 1.02
C ALA A 118 1.74 3.02 1.70
N TYR A 119 1.21 4.25 1.65
CA TYR A 119 1.82 5.39 2.30
C TYR A 119 1.81 5.27 3.83
N LEU A 120 0.73 4.76 4.43
CA LEU A 120 0.66 4.54 5.87
C LEU A 120 1.67 3.47 6.32
N ILE A 121 1.77 2.35 5.59
CA ILE A 121 2.76 1.29 5.85
C ILE A 121 4.18 1.86 5.82
N TRP A 122 4.50 2.61 4.76
CA TRP A 122 5.78 3.29 4.62
C TRP A 122 6.08 4.23 5.80
N THR A 123 5.11 5.08 6.16
CA THR A 123 5.27 6.07 7.24
C THR A 123 5.51 5.41 8.59
N ILE A 124 4.79 4.32 8.86
CA ILE A 124 4.95 3.53 10.08
C ILE A 124 6.34 2.89 10.14
N ARG A 125 6.79 2.28 9.02
CA ARG A 125 8.15 1.74 8.93
C ARG A 125 9.21 2.82 9.16
N CYS A 126 9.06 4.01 8.58
CA CYS A 126 9.99 5.12 8.81
C CYS A 126 10.06 5.54 10.28
N LYS A 127 8.93 5.62 10.98
CA LYS A 127 8.89 5.93 12.42
C LYS A 127 9.62 4.88 13.24
N ARG A 128 9.46 3.60 12.89
CA ARG A 128 10.19 2.51 13.54
C ARG A 128 11.70 2.61 13.29
N ALA A 129 12.09 2.78 12.04
CA ALA A 129 13.51 2.77 11.64
C ALA A 129 14.29 4.01 12.15
N ILE A 130 13.65 5.19 12.21
CA ILE A 130 14.32 6.44 12.59
C ILE A 130 14.20 6.69 14.09
N THR A 131 13.03 6.43 14.68
CA THR A 131 12.70 6.85 16.04
C THR A 131 12.63 5.68 17.03
N GLY A 132 12.71 4.42 16.55
CA GLY A 132 12.57 3.23 17.38
C GLY A 132 11.15 2.98 17.91
N GLN A 133 10.15 3.77 17.50
CA GLN A 133 8.79 3.66 18.02
C GLN A 133 8.07 2.46 17.39
N THR A 134 7.54 1.57 18.24
CA THR A 134 6.60 0.52 17.85
C THR A 134 5.17 1.01 18.12
N HIS A 135 4.25 0.76 17.18
CA HIS A 135 2.86 1.19 17.34
C HIS A 135 2.00 0.03 17.86
N THR A 136 1.22 0.30 18.91
CA THR A 136 0.17 -0.62 19.36
C THR A 136 -0.92 -0.76 18.31
N THR A 137 -1.45 -1.96 18.16
CA THR A 137 -2.39 -2.32 17.11
C THR A 137 -3.66 -1.47 17.07
N GLY A 138 -4.11 -0.92 18.21
CA GLY A 138 -5.27 0.01 18.28
C GLY A 138 -4.99 1.39 17.66
N ASN A 139 -3.77 1.91 17.85
CA ASN A 139 -3.36 3.19 17.27
C ASN A 139 -3.31 3.14 15.74
N ILE A 140 -2.91 1.99 15.18
CA ILE A 140 -2.83 1.78 13.73
C ILE A 140 -4.23 1.79 13.10
N THR A 141 -5.20 1.11 13.72
CA THR A 141 -6.59 1.12 13.24
C THR A 141 -7.16 2.54 13.23
N ARG A 142 -6.96 3.30 14.32
CA ARG A 142 -7.45 4.69 14.41
C ARG A 142 -6.78 5.58 13.36
N ARG A 143 -5.47 5.42 13.16
CA ARG A 143 -4.74 6.16 12.13
C ARG A 143 -5.24 5.84 10.73
N TRP A 144 -5.48 4.56 10.44
CA TRP A 144 -6.02 4.13 9.15
C TRP A 144 -7.40 4.70 8.88
N ILE A 145 -8.30 4.63 9.87
CA ILE A 145 -9.64 5.21 9.77
C ILE A 145 -9.57 6.72 9.50
N ASN A 146 -8.69 7.45 10.19
CA ASN A 146 -8.48 8.88 9.97
C ASN A 146 -7.85 9.23 8.62
N THR A 147 -7.21 8.27 7.94
CA THR A 147 -6.64 8.47 6.61
C THR A 147 -7.67 8.24 5.51
N ILE A 148 -8.67 7.37 5.76
CA ILE A 148 -9.68 6.99 4.77
C ILE A 148 -10.98 7.80 4.87
N ASN A 149 -11.35 8.28 6.07
CA ASN A 149 -12.48 9.20 6.27
C ASN A 149 -12.11 10.64 5.92
#